data_AF-A0A1Q3XBE1-F1
#
_entry.id   AF-A0A1Q3XBE1-F1
#
_cell.length_a   1.000
_cell.length_b   1.000
_cell.length_c   1.000
_cell.angle_alpha   90.00
_cell.angle_beta   90.00
_cell.angle_gamma   90.00
#
_symmetry.space_group_name_H-M   'P 1'
#
loop_
_entity.id
_entity.type
_entity.pdbx_description
1 polymer ?
#
loop_
_entity_poly.entity_id
_entity_poly.type
_entity_poly.pdbx_seq_one_letter_code
_entity_poly.pdbx_strand_id
1 'polypeptide(L)'
;MNRIVFIVALILFAACNGTADKPADRTPAIASTAKDNSDTRSWTGTIRGNIPVFMHFALKDSVLAGELVYLNSSNKKPIRILGQLAPSMYMIKEFSDSGLISGTWSGTYSNDSLTGQWYSGNKEFSFSLLPKDTSIDKTISFTPGKIDGTYRYQYPKEGGMGEVSIKQLDAAHIIFNASCVTGTPAYHMATVEDDTIAINNYVALYENSEFGNCKFSLHFFNGFLVIQTAENAADCGFGMGAGVDGIYIKTSPTFNPLKIE
;
A
#
# COMPACT_ATOMS: atom_id res chain seq x y z
N MET A 1 47.52 -63.04 27.07
CA MET A 1 46.50 -62.66 28.07
C MET A 1 45.92 -61.31 27.69
N ASN A 2 44.76 -61.31 27.03
CA ASN A 2 43.58 -60.45 27.28
C ASN A 2 42.66 -60.50 26.06
N ARG A 3 41.42 -60.92 26.33
CA ARG A 3 40.29 -61.09 25.42
C ARG A 3 39.33 -59.93 25.61
N ILE A 4 38.82 -59.31 24.55
CA ILE A 4 37.49 -58.63 24.50
C ILE A 4 37.06 -58.68 23.01
N VAL A 5 36.32 -59.69 22.56
CA VAL A 5 34.83 -59.88 22.57
C VAL A 5 34.08 -58.91 21.64
N PHE A 6 33.71 -59.44 20.46
CA PHE A 6 32.66 -58.95 19.57
C PHE A 6 31.29 -59.18 20.20
N ILE A 7 30.40 -58.18 20.15
CA ILE A 7 28.95 -58.39 20.32
C ILE A 7 28.23 -57.75 19.14
N VAL A 8 27.73 -58.62 18.25
CA VAL A 8 26.71 -58.33 17.25
C VAL A 8 25.36 -58.49 17.95
N ALA A 9 24.57 -57.42 18.04
CA ALA A 9 23.19 -57.50 18.49
C ALA A 9 22.27 -57.62 17.27
N LEU A 10 21.84 -58.85 17.02
CA LEU A 10 20.77 -59.24 16.13
C LEU A 10 19.44 -59.05 16.87
N ILE A 11 18.49 -58.28 16.33
CA ILE A 11 17.09 -58.31 16.80
C ILE A 11 16.20 -58.66 15.60
N LEU A 12 15.52 -59.81 15.73
CA LEU A 12 14.55 -60.39 14.81
C LEU A 12 13.12 -60.07 15.29
N PHE A 13 12.28 -59.72 14.30
CA PHE A 13 10.83 -59.84 14.12
C PHE A 13 9.85 -59.74 15.31
N ALA A 14 8.87 -58.85 15.15
CA ALA A 14 7.47 -59.15 15.43
C ALA A 14 6.59 -58.69 14.25
N ALA A 15 5.91 -59.65 13.62
CA ALA A 15 4.85 -59.43 12.66
C ALA A 15 3.53 -59.15 13.41
N CYS A 16 2.70 -58.24 12.91
CA CYS A 16 1.27 -58.21 13.18
C CYS A 16 0.51 -58.17 11.86
N ASN A 17 -0.30 -59.22 11.64
CA ASN A 17 -1.30 -59.31 10.59
C ASN A 17 -2.53 -58.47 10.95
N GLY A 18 -3.02 -57.71 9.96
CA GLY A 18 -4.42 -57.57 9.58
C GLY A 18 -5.45 -57.16 10.63
N THR A 19 -5.91 -55.92 10.56
CA THR A 19 -7.35 -55.60 10.51
C THR A 19 -7.54 -54.44 9.54
N ALA A 20 -8.41 -54.65 8.56
CA ALA A 20 -8.76 -53.66 7.55
C ALA A 20 -9.81 -52.71 8.12
N ASP A 21 -9.43 -51.44 8.29
CA ASP A 21 -10.38 -50.34 8.45
C ASP A 21 -10.04 -49.27 7.40
N LYS A 22 -11.02 -48.98 6.53
CA LYS A 22 -10.99 -47.86 5.57
C LYS A 22 -11.05 -46.54 6.35
N PRO A 23 -10.04 -45.64 6.26
CA PRO A 23 -10.21 -44.27 6.71
C PRO A 23 -10.83 -43.47 5.58
N ALA A 24 -11.95 -42.82 5.91
CA ALA A 24 -12.71 -41.92 5.07
C ALA A 24 -11.82 -40.87 4.38
N ASP A 25 -12.13 -40.65 3.11
CA ASP A 25 -11.78 -39.48 2.32
C ASP A 25 -12.05 -38.21 3.14
N ARG A 26 -10.98 -37.65 3.71
CA ARG A 26 -10.97 -36.31 4.27
C ARG A 26 -10.13 -35.47 3.34
N THR A 27 -10.80 -34.95 2.32
CA THR A 27 -10.37 -33.73 1.64
C THR A 27 -9.94 -32.72 2.72
N PRO A 28 -8.69 -32.23 2.72
CA PRO A 28 -8.37 -31.09 3.56
C PRO A 28 -9.17 -29.90 3.03
N ALA A 29 -10.20 -29.51 3.79
CA ALA A 29 -10.77 -28.18 3.69
C ALA A 29 -9.63 -27.20 3.98
N ILE A 30 -9.09 -26.59 2.92
CA ILE A 30 -8.16 -25.48 3.06
C ILE A 30 -8.94 -24.37 3.76
N ALA A 31 -8.44 -24.08 4.95
CA ALA A 31 -9.01 -23.15 5.89
C ALA A 31 -9.06 -21.73 5.34
N SER A 32 -10.12 -21.04 5.76
CA SER A 32 -10.09 -19.68 6.28
C SER A 32 -9.59 -18.60 5.33
N THR A 33 -10.53 -17.87 4.75
CA THR A 33 -10.36 -16.46 4.35
C THR A 33 -9.64 -15.71 5.47
N ALA A 34 -8.37 -15.37 5.27
CA ALA A 34 -7.65 -14.48 6.18
C ALA A 34 -8.42 -13.16 6.23
N LYS A 35 -9.01 -12.85 7.39
CA LYS A 35 -9.60 -11.55 7.65
C LYS A 35 -8.47 -10.53 7.56
N ASP A 36 -8.53 -9.63 6.59
CA ASP A 36 -7.57 -8.53 6.45
C ASP A 36 -7.58 -7.77 7.78
N ASN A 37 -6.49 -7.83 8.55
CA ASN A 37 -6.43 -7.31 9.91
C ASN A 37 -6.21 -5.78 9.89
N SER A 38 -7.08 -5.08 9.17
CA SER A 38 -7.07 -3.64 9.02
C SER A 38 -7.97 -2.99 10.08
N ASP A 39 -7.45 -1.96 10.75
CA ASP A 39 -8.24 -1.17 11.69
C ASP A 39 -9.10 -0.15 10.93
N THR A 40 -10.42 -0.31 10.99
CA THR A 40 -11.38 0.53 10.28
C THR A 40 -11.89 1.65 11.18
N ARG A 41 -11.87 2.88 10.68
CA ARG A 41 -12.22 4.09 11.42
C ARG A 41 -13.12 4.99 10.61
N SER A 42 -13.91 5.77 11.32
CA SER A 42 -14.81 6.78 10.76
C SER A 42 -14.66 8.07 11.55
N TRP A 43 -14.49 9.19 10.85
CA TRP A 43 -14.29 10.52 11.40
C TRP A 43 -15.25 11.53 10.77
N THR A 44 -15.69 12.50 11.56
CA THR A 44 -16.55 13.59 11.09
C THR A 44 -16.08 14.90 11.67
N GLY A 45 -16.27 15.99 10.94
CA GLY A 45 -15.92 17.31 11.45
C GLY A 45 -15.95 18.36 10.36
N THR A 46 -15.09 19.37 10.47
CA THR A 46 -15.09 20.50 9.53
C THR A 46 -13.70 20.91 9.10
N ILE A 47 -13.59 21.37 7.85
CA ILE A 47 -12.51 22.24 7.38
C ILE A 47 -12.97 23.69 7.56
N ARG A 48 -12.06 24.59 7.98
CA ARG A 48 -12.33 26.03 8.18
C ARG A 48 -13.50 26.32 9.13
N GLY A 49 -13.84 25.38 10.01
CA GLY A 49 -14.97 25.47 10.93
C GLY A 49 -16.36 25.38 10.30
N ASN A 50 -16.49 25.30 8.96
CA ASN A 50 -17.80 25.39 8.29
C ASN A 50 -17.98 24.50 7.06
N ILE A 51 -16.95 23.81 6.58
CA ILE A 51 -17.06 22.84 5.49
C ILE A 51 -17.15 21.45 6.12
N PRO A 52 -18.35 20.87 6.27
CA PRO A 52 -18.53 19.60 6.92
C PRO A 52 -18.02 18.45 6.05
N VAL A 53 -17.27 17.56 6.67
CA VAL A 53 -16.67 16.39 6.02
C VAL A 53 -16.93 15.14 6.84
N PHE A 54 -16.99 14.02 6.13
CA PHE A 54 -16.99 12.68 6.70
C PHE A 54 -15.90 11.85 6.04
N MET A 55 -15.11 11.15 6.84
CA MET A 55 -14.00 10.32 6.38
C MET A 55 -14.19 8.90 6.92
N HIS A 56 -14.08 7.90 6.06
CA HIS A 56 -14.09 6.49 6.43
C HIS A 56 -12.90 5.80 5.79
N PHE A 57 -12.07 5.15 6.61
CA PHE A 57 -10.83 4.56 6.12
C PHE A 57 -10.45 3.34 6.95
N ALA A 58 -9.57 2.53 6.38
CA ALA A 58 -8.87 1.47 7.07
C ALA A 58 -7.38 1.77 7.12
N LEU A 59 -6.72 1.28 8.17
CA LEU A 59 -5.28 1.39 8.38
C LEU A 59 -4.67 -0.01 8.45
N LYS A 60 -3.60 -0.23 7.69
CA LYS A 60 -2.79 -1.45 7.71
C LYS A 60 -1.32 -1.08 7.52
N ASP A 61 -0.46 -1.52 8.43
CA ASP A 61 1.00 -1.31 8.35
C ASP A 61 1.38 0.15 8.05
N SER A 62 0.74 1.09 8.77
CA SER A 62 0.89 2.55 8.59
C SER A 62 0.43 3.11 7.24
N VAL A 63 -0.21 2.31 6.39
CA VAL A 63 -0.86 2.75 5.14
C VAL A 63 -2.36 2.90 5.35
N LEU A 64 -2.88 4.04 4.93
CA LEU A 64 -4.29 4.40 5.01
C LEU A 64 -4.92 4.32 3.63
N ALA A 65 -6.10 3.71 3.53
CA ALA A 65 -6.95 3.74 2.35
C ALA A 65 -8.40 3.94 2.76
N GLY A 66 -9.16 4.73 1.99
CA GLY A 66 -10.56 4.98 2.31
C GLY A 66 -11.23 5.99 1.41
N GLU A 67 -12.27 6.62 1.93
CA GLU A 67 -13.07 7.63 1.25
C GLU A 67 -13.33 8.85 2.14
N LEU A 68 -13.40 10.01 1.49
CA LEU A 68 -13.80 11.30 2.05
C LEU A 68 -15.06 11.78 1.33
N VAL A 69 -16.01 12.34 2.08
CA VAL A 69 -17.22 12.96 1.54
C VAL A 69 -17.35 14.38 2.06
N TYR A 70 -17.43 15.35 1.14
CA TYR A 70 -17.85 16.73 1.46
C TYR A 70 -19.37 16.78 1.60
N LEU A 71 -19.86 16.96 2.84
CA LEU A 71 -21.28 16.77 3.17
C LEU A 71 -22.20 17.86 2.61
N ASN A 72 -21.65 19.02 2.27
CA ASN A 72 -22.38 20.12 1.63
C ASN A 72 -22.34 20.10 0.09
N SER A 73 -21.62 19.16 -0.53
CA SER A 73 -21.63 19.04 -1.99
C SER A 73 -22.97 18.47 -2.49
N SER A 74 -23.41 18.91 -3.66
CA SER A 74 -24.73 18.53 -4.21
C SER A 74 -24.85 17.03 -4.50
N ASN A 75 -23.75 16.37 -4.88
CA ASN A 75 -23.72 14.95 -5.21
C ASN A 75 -23.14 14.07 -4.10
N LYS A 76 -22.52 14.64 -3.05
CA LYS A 76 -21.86 13.91 -1.96
C LYS A 76 -20.98 12.75 -2.45
N LYS A 77 -20.33 12.93 -3.61
CA LYS A 77 -19.55 11.88 -4.25
C LYS A 77 -18.36 11.54 -3.34
N PRO A 78 -18.16 10.26 -2.97
CA PRO A 78 -16.96 9.83 -2.27
C PRO A 78 -15.72 10.11 -3.11
N ILE A 79 -14.69 10.65 -2.46
CA ILE A 79 -13.37 10.88 -3.02
C ILE A 79 -12.43 9.86 -2.38
N ARG A 80 -11.67 9.14 -3.20
CA ARG A 80 -10.70 8.19 -2.69
C ARG A 80 -9.63 8.93 -1.91
N ILE A 81 -9.32 8.44 -0.72
CA ILE A 81 -8.19 8.92 0.05
C ILE A 81 -7.18 7.81 0.26
N LEU A 82 -5.90 8.17 0.14
CA LEU A 82 -4.77 7.31 0.45
C LEU A 82 -3.80 8.10 1.31
N GLY A 83 -3.11 7.44 2.23
CA GLY A 83 -2.21 8.14 3.12
C GLY A 83 -1.22 7.24 3.83
N GLN A 84 -0.37 7.87 4.62
CA GLN A 84 0.58 7.21 5.50
C GLN A 84 0.47 7.80 6.90
N LEU A 85 0.69 6.93 7.89
CA LEU A 85 0.82 7.29 9.29
C LEU A 85 2.31 7.21 9.66
N ALA A 86 2.95 8.37 9.79
CA ALA A 86 4.20 8.48 10.54
C ALA A 86 3.85 8.43 12.06
N PRO A 87 4.80 8.17 12.98
CA PRO A 87 4.52 7.83 14.38
C PRO A 87 3.49 8.67 15.13
N SER A 88 3.26 9.93 14.74
CA SER A 88 2.15 10.74 15.27
C SER A 88 1.51 11.66 14.24
N MET A 89 1.76 11.45 12.95
CA MET A 89 1.33 12.36 11.88
C MET A 89 0.63 11.60 10.75
N TYR A 90 -0.61 11.99 10.48
CA TYR A 90 -1.39 11.56 9.34
C TYR A 90 -1.04 12.44 8.15
N MET A 91 -0.66 11.80 7.05
CA MET A 91 -0.46 12.43 5.75
C MET A 91 -1.41 11.77 4.75
N ILE A 92 -2.55 12.41 4.47
CA ILE A 92 -3.63 11.86 3.65
C ILE A 92 -3.78 12.70 2.39
N LYS A 93 -4.04 12.05 1.25
CA LYS A 93 -4.21 12.69 -0.06
C LYS A 93 -5.54 12.27 -0.66
N GLU A 94 -6.25 13.23 -1.23
CA GLU A 94 -7.47 13.04 -2.01
C GLU A 94 -7.11 12.77 -3.47
N PHE A 95 -7.41 11.56 -3.96
CA PHE A 95 -7.10 11.14 -5.32
C PHE A 95 -8.35 11.14 -6.20
N SER A 96 -8.18 11.68 -7.40
CA SER A 96 -9.06 11.37 -8.54
C SER A 96 -8.61 10.09 -9.25
N ASP A 97 -9.47 9.56 -10.12
CA ASP A 97 -9.19 8.37 -10.92
C ASP A 97 -8.03 8.56 -11.92
N SER A 98 -7.63 9.81 -12.22
CA SER A 98 -6.50 10.12 -13.10
C SER A 98 -5.16 10.22 -12.36
N GLY A 99 -5.15 10.14 -11.03
CA GLY A 99 -3.96 10.40 -10.21
C GLY A 99 -3.78 11.86 -9.78
N LEU A 100 -4.65 12.78 -10.20
CA LEU A 100 -4.64 14.15 -9.66
C LEU A 100 -4.97 14.11 -8.16
N ILE A 101 -4.11 14.74 -7.37
CA ILE A 101 -4.28 14.99 -5.94
C ILE A 101 -5.04 16.32 -5.77
N SER A 102 -6.31 16.27 -5.35
CA SER A 102 -7.12 17.49 -5.17
C SER A 102 -6.90 18.18 -3.83
N GLY A 103 -6.46 17.43 -2.83
CA GLY A 103 -6.24 17.92 -1.47
C GLY A 103 -5.27 17.04 -0.67
N THR A 104 -4.55 17.67 0.25
CA THR A 104 -3.63 17.02 1.19
C THR A 104 -4.01 17.40 2.61
N TRP A 105 -4.08 16.42 3.50
CA TRP A 105 -4.34 16.59 4.92
C TRP A 105 -3.09 16.22 5.70
N SER A 106 -2.61 17.14 6.52
CA SER A 106 -1.54 16.90 7.48
C SER A 106 -2.06 17.18 8.88
N GLY A 107 -2.03 16.19 9.76
CA GLY A 107 -2.55 16.37 11.12
C GLY A 107 -2.10 15.33 12.10
N THR A 108 -2.41 15.60 13.37
CA THR A 108 -2.07 14.72 14.49
C THR A 108 -3.34 14.31 15.21
N TYR A 109 -3.35 13.08 15.71
CA TYR A 109 -4.45 12.57 16.53
C TYR A 109 -4.07 12.71 18.00
N SER A 110 -4.80 13.56 18.73
CA SER A 110 -4.58 13.79 20.16
C SER A 110 -5.89 14.22 20.82
N ASN A 111 -6.06 13.89 22.11
CA ASN A 111 -7.25 14.24 22.89
C ASN A 111 -8.57 13.87 22.16
N ASP A 112 -8.63 12.66 21.60
CA ASP A 112 -9.78 12.15 20.83
C ASP A 112 -10.21 13.01 19.63
N SER A 113 -9.27 13.75 19.04
CA SER A 113 -9.50 14.54 17.84
C SER A 113 -8.33 14.43 16.86
N LEU A 114 -8.65 14.36 15.57
CA LEU A 114 -7.67 14.63 14.53
C LEU A 114 -7.74 16.11 14.17
N THR A 115 -6.65 16.83 14.36
CA THR A 115 -6.56 18.25 14.01
C THR A 115 -5.33 18.51 13.14
N GLY A 116 -5.41 19.52 12.28
CA GLY A 116 -4.31 19.82 11.37
C GLY A 116 -4.67 20.80 10.28
N GLN A 117 -3.93 20.73 9.18
CA GLN A 117 -4.09 21.58 8.01
C GLN A 117 -4.51 20.76 6.79
N TRP A 118 -5.45 21.32 6.04
CA TRP A 118 -5.87 20.87 4.73
C TRP A 118 -5.37 21.83 3.67
N TYR A 119 -4.77 21.29 2.61
CA TYR A 119 -4.19 22.02 1.50
C TYR A 119 -4.87 21.65 0.19
N SER A 120 -5.23 22.62 -0.63
CA SER A 120 -5.72 22.40 -2.00
C SER A 120 -5.33 23.55 -2.91
N GLY A 121 -4.41 23.29 -3.85
CA GLY A 121 -3.81 24.33 -4.68
C GLY A 121 -3.11 25.38 -3.81
N ASN A 122 -3.66 26.60 -3.77
CA ASN A 122 -3.16 27.71 -2.95
C ASN A 122 -4.00 27.97 -1.69
N LYS A 123 -4.93 27.08 -1.35
CA LYS A 123 -5.78 27.18 -0.16
C LYS A 123 -5.17 26.34 0.94
N GLU A 124 -5.14 26.91 2.14
CA GLU A 124 -4.76 26.25 3.37
C GLU A 124 -5.82 26.57 4.43
N PHE A 125 -6.40 25.56 5.05
CA PHE A 125 -7.38 25.71 6.11
C PHE A 125 -7.16 24.69 7.22
N SER A 126 -7.40 25.10 8.46
CA SER A 126 -7.43 24.16 9.57
C SER A 126 -8.60 23.21 9.44
N PHE A 127 -8.44 21.99 9.95
CA PHE A 127 -9.52 21.05 10.14
C PHE A 127 -9.55 20.52 11.58
N SER A 128 -10.72 20.05 11.99
CA SER A 128 -10.90 19.29 13.23
C SER A 128 -11.93 18.20 13.00
N LEU A 129 -11.53 16.95 13.27
CA LEU A 129 -12.35 15.76 13.12
C LEU A 129 -12.42 14.98 14.43
N LEU A 130 -13.57 14.40 14.70
CA LEU A 130 -13.82 13.54 15.86
C LEU A 130 -14.13 12.11 15.40
N PRO A 131 -13.74 11.08 16.18
CA PRO A 131 -14.29 9.73 16.11
C PRO A 131 -15.80 9.75 15.93
N LYS A 132 -16.27 8.99 14.95
CA LYS A 132 -17.68 8.75 14.74
C LYS A 132 -17.91 7.26 14.73
N ASP A 133 -18.68 6.78 15.71
CA ASP A 133 -19.15 5.40 15.69
C ASP A 133 -20.22 5.28 14.60
N THR A 134 -19.86 4.66 13.50
CA THR A 134 -20.75 4.43 12.36
C THR A 134 -20.37 3.10 11.75
N SER A 135 -21.31 2.16 11.77
CA SER A 135 -21.23 0.92 11.00
C SER A 135 -21.33 1.26 9.52
N ILE A 136 -20.22 1.13 8.81
CA ILE A 136 -20.20 1.20 7.35
C ILE A 136 -19.99 -0.22 6.84
N ASP A 137 -20.98 -0.75 6.14
CA ASP A 137 -20.96 -2.08 5.51
C ASP A 137 -20.11 -2.08 4.21
N LYS A 138 -18.98 -1.37 4.23
CA LYS A 138 -18.03 -1.31 3.11
C LYS A 138 -16.67 -1.71 3.64
N THR A 139 -16.25 -2.92 3.29
CA THR A 139 -14.92 -3.41 3.62
C THR A 139 -13.88 -2.77 2.69
N ILE A 140 -12.84 -2.20 3.29
CA ILE A 140 -11.67 -1.69 2.55
C ILE A 140 -10.64 -2.82 2.56
N SER A 141 -10.34 -3.36 1.38
CA SER A 141 -9.34 -4.42 1.23
C SER A 141 -8.00 -3.84 0.80
N PHE A 142 -6.93 -4.27 1.47
CA PHE A 142 -5.55 -3.96 1.08
C PHE A 142 -4.94 -5.00 0.15
N THR A 143 -5.53 -6.20 0.07
CA THR A 143 -5.04 -7.29 -0.77
C THR A 143 -4.99 -6.87 -2.25
N PRO A 144 -3.81 -6.92 -2.88
CA PRO A 144 -3.69 -6.55 -4.29
C PRO A 144 -4.52 -7.45 -5.20
N GLY A 145 -5.15 -6.85 -6.20
CA GLY A 145 -5.64 -7.56 -7.39
C GLY A 145 -4.50 -7.72 -8.41
N LYS A 146 -4.84 -7.67 -9.71
CA LYS A 146 -3.82 -7.61 -10.77
C LYS A 146 -2.96 -6.35 -10.60
N ILE A 147 -1.65 -6.50 -10.61
CA ILE A 147 -0.71 -5.37 -10.45
C ILE A 147 -0.31 -4.73 -11.78
N ASP A 148 -0.47 -5.41 -12.93
CA ASP A 148 -0.20 -4.83 -14.26
C ASP A 148 -0.92 -3.52 -14.50
N GLY A 149 -0.19 -2.47 -14.86
CA GLY A 149 -0.81 -1.19 -15.13
C GLY A 149 0.08 0.01 -14.96
N THR A 150 -0.54 1.17 -15.12
CA THR A 150 0.07 2.48 -14.87
C THR A 150 -0.44 3.01 -13.55
N TYR A 151 0.47 3.56 -12.75
CA TYR A 151 0.23 4.15 -11.45
C TYR A 151 0.71 5.59 -11.47
N ARG A 152 -0.09 6.52 -10.93
CA ARG A 152 0.20 7.96 -11.02
C ARG A 152 -0.09 8.71 -9.74
N TYR A 153 0.67 9.77 -9.53
CA TYR A 153 0.23 10.92 -8.75
C TYR A 153 0.56 12.20 -9.50
N GLN A 154 -0.25 13.23 -9.29
CA GLN A 154 0.01 14.57 -9.80
C GLN A 154 -0.53 15.60 -8.83
N TYR A 155 0.34 16.47 -8.33
CA TYR A 155 -0.12 17.65 -7.60
C TYR A 155 -0.63 18.72 -8.59
N PRO A 156 -1.58 19.57 -8.18
CA PRO A 156 -2.13 20.59 -9.06
C PRO A 156 -1.09 21.67 -9.40
N LYS A 157 -1.34 22.38 -10.51
CA LYS A 157 -0.50 23.49 -11.01
C LYS A 157 0.94 23.03 -11.29
N GLU A 158 1.92 23.70 -10.68
CA GLU A 158 3.35 23.46 -10.83
C GLU A 158 3.90 22.47 -9.80
N GLY A 159 3.02 21.70 -9.15
CA GLY A 159 3.43 20.66 -8.22
C GLY A 159 4.06 19.46 -8.94
N GLY A 160 4.76 18.63 -8.17
CA GLY A 160 5.40 17.44 -8.70
C GLY A 160 4.40 16.39 -9.22
N MET A 161 4.91 15.50 -10.05
CA MET A 161 4.15 14.37 -10.58
C MET A 161 5.02 13.13 -10.67
N GLY A 162 4.39 11.97 -10.67
CA GLY A 162 5.07 10.70 -10.80
C GLY A 162 4.20 9.71 -11.56
N GLU A 163 4.84 8.95 -12.43
CA GLU A 163 4.25 7.86 -13.19
C GLU A 163 5.12 6.62 -13.05
N VAL A 164 4.47 5.48 -12.84
CA VAL A 164 5.10 4.17 -12.72
C VAL A 164 4.33 3.20 -13.61
N SER A 165 5.05 2.43 -14.42
CA SER A 165 4.46 1.35 -15.21
C SER A 165 4.93 -0.01 -14.70
N ILE A 166 4.00 -0.94 -14.59
CA ILE A 166 4.21 -2.28 -14.08
C ILE A 166 3.67 -3.29 -15.08
N LYS A 167 4.49 -4.28 -15.42
CA LYS A 167 4.09 -5.44 -16.21
C LYS A 167 4.54 -6.71 -15.51
N GLN A 168 3.60 -7.56 -15.13
CA GLN A 168 3.88 -8.88 -14.58
C GLN A 168 4.41 -9.79 -15.68
N LEU A 169 5.57 -10.39 -15.47
CA LEU A 169 6.14 -11.40 -16.39
C LEU A 169 5.70 -12.80 -15.99
N ASP A 170 5.86 -13.12 -14.71
CA ASP A 170 5.48 -14.40 -14.10
C ASP A 170 5.20 -14.17 -12.60
N ALA A 171 5.01 -15.23 -11.80
CA ALA A 171 4.68 -15.08 -10.38
C ALA A 171 5.78 -14.44 -9.51
N ALA A 172 7.03 -14.40 -9.99
CA ALA A 172 8.21 -13.95 -9.25
C ALA A 172 8.88 -12.72 -9.86
N HIS A 173 8.49 -12.28 -11.06
CA HIS A 173 9.13 -11.15 -11.74
C HIS A 173 8.14 -10.15 -12.34
N ILE A 174 8.54 -8.88 -12.31
CA ILE A 174 7.86 -7.77 -12.99
C ILE A 174 8.86 -6.95 -13.78
N ILE A 175 8.40 -6.29 -14.84
CA ILE A 175 9.07 -5.12 -15.42
C ILE A 175 8.52 -3.88 -14.73
N PHE A 176 9.42 -3.04 -14.24
CA PHE A 176 9.15 -1.78 -13.57
C PHE A 176 9.86 -0.65 -14.31
N ASN A 177 9.17 0.47 -14.48
CA ASN A 177 9.79 1.76 -14.82
C ASN A 177 9.13 2.88 -14.02
N ALA A 178 9.85 3.99 -13.86
CA ALA A 178 9.35 5.17 -13.17
C ALA A 178 9.83 6.45 -13.86
N SER A 179 8.98 7.47 -13.86
CA SER A 179 9.29 8.82 -14.30
C SER A 179 8.62 9.81 -13.35
N CYS A 180 9.42 10.49 -12.54
CA CYS A 180 8.96 11.47 -11.57
C CYS A 180 9.62 12.83 -11.83
N VAL A 181 8.86 13.90 -11.58
CA VAL A 181 9.32 15.28 -11.73
C VAL A 181 8.92 16.06 -10.48
N THR A 182 9.86 16.80 -9.88
CA THR A 182 9.56 17.71 -8.78
C THR A 182 8.79 18.93 -9.27
N GLY A 183 8.21 19.71 -8.37
CA GLY A 183 7.54 20.97 -8.74
C GLY A 183 8.50 22.14 -8.99
N THR A 184 7.94 23.34 -9.13
CA THR A 184 8.72 24.59 -9.19
C THR A 184 9.62 24.78 -7.97
N PRO A 185 10.72 25.55 -8.11
CA PRO A 185 11.12 26.30 -9.31
C PRO A 185 11.95 25.52 -10.33
N ALA A 186 12.46 24.33 -9.99
CA ALA A 186 13.60 23.75 -10.71
C ALA A 186 13.37 22.37 -11.34
N TYR A 187 12.15 21.80 -11.24
CA TYR A 187 11.69 20.60 -11.96
C TYR A 187 12.76 19.52 -12.19
N HIS A 188 13.24 18.92 -11.10
CA HIS A 188 14.21 17.83 -11.13
C HIS A 188 13.53 16.51 -11.45
N MET A 189 14.23 15.60 -12.13
CA MET A 189 13.67 14.35 -12.61
C MET A 189 14.31 13.14 -11.95
N ALA A 190 13.50 12.14 -11.66
CA ALA A 190 13.94 10.81 -11.28
C ALA A 190 13.34 9.81 -12.26
N THR A 191 14.21 9.16 -13.03
CA THR A 191 13.80 8.17 -14.04
C THR A 191 14.47 6.84 -13.73
N VAL A 192 13.68 5.78 -13.82
CA VAL A 192 14.13 4.41 -13.83
C VAL A 192 13.63 3.82 -15.15
N GLU A 193 14.57 3.40 -16.01
CA GLU A 193 14.23 2.71 -17.25
C GLU A 193 13.63 1.33 -16.98
N ASP A 194 13.14 0.65 -18.01
CA ASP A 194 12.59 -0.69 -17.87
C ASP A 194 13.61 -1.64 -17.24
N ASP A 195 13.33 -2.09 -16.03
CA ASP A 195 14.13 -3.08 -15.33
C ASP A 195 13.26 -4.25 -14.85
N THR A 196 13.85 -5.44 -14.88
CA THR A 196 13.20 -6.66 -14.40
C THR A 196 13.59 -6.91 -12.96
N ILE A 197 12.63 -6.74 -12.06
CA ILE A 197 12.84 -6.93 -10.62
C ILE A 197 12.04 -8.11 -10.07
N ALA A 198 12.61 -8.75 -9.06
CA ALA A 198 11.96 -9.81 -8.33
C ALA A 198 10.83 -9.24 -7.44
N ILE A 199 9.72 -9.96 -7.38
CA ILE A 199 8.59 -9.66 -6.51
C ILE A 199 8.26 -10.88 -5.64
N ASN A 200 7.97 -10.64 -4.36
CA ASN A 200 7.50 -11.66 -3.44
C ASN A 200 6.39 -11.07 -2.56
N ASN A 201 5.26 -11.77 -2.46
CA ASN A 201 4.10 -11.34 -1.67
C ASN A 201 3.71 -9.87 -1.94
N TYR A 202 3.68 -9.47 -3.22
CA TYR A 202 3.35 -8.12 -3.65
C TYR A 202 4.27 -7.01 -3.14
N VAL A 203 5.50 -7.38 -2.77
CA VAL A 203 6.58 -6.47 -2.43
C VAL A 203 7.74 -6.76 -3.37
N ALA A 204 8.23 -5.72 -4.05
CA ALA A 204 9.46 -5.77 -4.83
C ALA A 204 10.50 -4.84 -4.21
N LEU A 205 11.77 -5.22 -4.28
CA LEU A 205 12.90 -4.38 -3.88
C LEU A 205 13.69 -4.04 -5.14
N TYR A 206 13.75 -2.76 -5.47
CA TYR A 206 14.64 -2.27 -6.52
C TYR A 206 15.97 -1.89 -5.88
N GLU A 207 17.06 -2.30 -6.52
CA GLU A 207 18.42 -1.92 -6.16
C GLU A 207 19.08 -1.28 -7.38
N ASN A 208 19.46 0.00 -7.28
CA ASN A 208 20.19 0.65 -8.35
C ASN A 208 21.61 0.04 -8.41
N SER A 209 21.98 -0.50 -9.56
CA SER A 209 23.34 -1.01 -9.83
C SER A 209 24.15 -0.11 -10.76
N GLU A 210 23.52 0.89 -11.38
CA GLU A 210 24.16 1.80 -12.33
C GLU A 210 24.76 3.02 -11.63
N PHE A 211 24.02 3.60 -10.67
CA PHE A 211 24.41 4.80 -9.95
C PHE A 211 24.13 4.63 -8.46
N GLY A 212 25.22 4.54 -7.69
CA GLY A 212 25.17 4.39 -6.23
C GLY A 212 24.57 3.07 -5.75
N ASN A 213 24.21 2.99 -4.46
CA ASN A 213 23.67 1.79 -3.82
C ASN A 213 22.26 2.02 -3.26
N CYS A 214 21.47 2.83 -3.96
CA CYS A 214 20.12 3.18 -3.54
C CYS A 214 19.17 2.00 -3.64
N LYS A 215 18.34 1.82 -2.62
CA LYS A 215 17.31 0.79 -2.56
C LYS A 215 15.97 1.39 -2.21
N PHE A 216 14.94 1.04 -2.94
CA PHE A 216 13.57 1.38 -2.59
C PHE A 216 12.64 0.19 -2.81
N SER A 217 11.62 0.10 -1.97
CA SER A 217 10.63 -0.95 -2.04
C SER A 217 9.37 -0.47 -2.74
N LEU A 218 8.74 -1.37 -3.47
CA LEU A 218 7.45 -1.20 -4.13
C LEU A 218 6.46 -2.11 -3.42
N HIS A 219 5.48 -1.52 -2.75
CA HIS A 219 4.45 -2.24 -2.00
C HIS A 219 3.12 -2.07 -2.73
N PHE A 220 2.65 -3.14 -3.34
CA PHE A 220 1.38 -3.13 -4.06
C PHE A 220 0.23 -3.33 -3.09
N PHE A 221 -0.85 -2.59 -3.35
CA PHE A 221 -2.12 -2.68 -2.64
C PHE A 221 -3.27 -2.73 -3.66
N ASN A 222 -4.49 -2.88 -3.16
CA ASN A 222 -5.68 -2.89 -4.02
C ASN A 222 -5.88 -1.55 -4.76
N GLY A 223 -5.39 -1.46 -5.99
CA GLY A 223 -5.55 -0.30 -6.86
C GLY A 223 -4.60 0.86 -6.58
N PHE A 224 -3.54 0.67 -5.81
CA PHE A 224 -2.51 1.67 -5.59
C PHE A 224 -1.17 1.01 -5.26
N LEU A 225 -0.10 1.81 -5.32
CA LEU A 225 1.28 1.42 -5.09
C LEU A 225 1.89 2.43 -4.11
N VAL A 226 2.67 1.94 -3.15
CA VAL A 226 3.51 2.76 -2.29
C VAL A 226 4.97 2.47 -2.63
N ILE A 227 5.73 3.51 -2.95
CA ILE A 227 7.18 3.43 -3.12
C ILE A 227 7.85 4.15 -1.96
N GLN A 228 8.80 3.48 -1.33
CA GLN A 228 9.58 4.03 -0.21
C GLN A 228 11.04 3.66 -0.32
N THR A 229 11.90 4.67 -0.18
CA THR A 229 13.33 4.47 -0.06
C THR A 229 13.63 3.69 1.22
N ALA A 230 14.30 2.55 1.05
CA ALA A 230 14.74 1.69 2.13
C ALA A 230 16.12 2.12 2.62
N GLU A 231 17.05 2.37 1.70
CA GLU A 231 18.45 2.68 2.01
C GLU A 231 19.07 3.64 0.99
N ASN A 232 20.03 4.44 1.46
CA ASN A 232 20.92 5.25 0.64
C ASN A 232 20.20 6.18 -0.38
N ALA A 233 19.18 6.92 0.08
CA ALA A 233 18.40 7.84 -0.75
C ALA A 233 19.25 8.85 -1.54
N ALA A 234 20.34 9.33 -0.94
CA ALA A 234 21.26 10.28 -1.58
C ALA A 234 22.02 9.66 -2.77
N ASP A 235 22.13 8.34 -2.79
CA ASP A 235 22.92 7.60 -3.77
C ASP A 235 22.10 7.20 -5.01
N CYS A 236 20.80 7.52 -5.07
CA CYS A 236 19.96 7.12 -6.21
C CYS A 236 20.33 7.83 -7.52
N GLY A 237 21.23 8.82 -7.48
CA GLY A 237 21.72 9.52 -8.67
C GLY A 237 20.71 10.47 -9.32
N PHE A 238 19.47 10.56 -8.83
CA PHE A 238 18.42 11.44 -9.37
C PHE A 238 18.74 12.93 -9.20
N GLY A 239 19.55 13.28 -8.19
CA GLY A 239 20.01 14.65 -7.95
C GLY A 239 18.93 15.58 -7.38
N MET A 240 19.39 16.64 -6.68
CA MET A 240 18.58 17.80 -6.25
C MET A 240 17.21 17.47 -5.62
N GLY A 241 17.12 16.37 -4.86
CA GLY A 241 15.90 15.98 -4.13
C GLY A 241 14.82 15.33 -5.00
N ALA A 242 15.11 14.99 -6.26
CA ALA A 242 14.24 14.12 -7.04
C ALA A 242 14.28 12.68 -6.52
N GLY A 243 13.15 11.99 -6.62
CA GLY A 243 13.00 10.61 -6.19
C GLY A 243 11.69 10.02 -6.68
N VAL A 244 11.53 8.72 -6.41
CA VAL A 244 10.34 7.94 -6.79
C VAL A 244 9.41 7.67 -5.59
N ASP A 245 9.74 8.18 -4.41
CA ASP A 245 8.95 7.98 -3.19
C ASP A 245 7.55 8.58 -3.32
N GLY A 246 6.54 7.80 -2.93
CA GLY A 246 5.17 8.29 -2.95
C GLY A 246 4.11 7.22 -2.91
N ILE A 247 2.86 7.68 -2.95
CA ILE A 247 1.68 6.85 -3.11
C ILE A 247 1.09 7.17 -4.48
N TYR A 248 0.91 6.14 -5.29
CA TYR A 248 0.45 6.23 -6.66
C TYR A 248 -0.85 5.46 -6.82
N ILE A 249 -1.90 6.08 -7.34
CA ILE A 249 -3.14 5.38 -7.67
C ILE A 249 -3.01 4.69 -9.02
N LYS A 250 -3.59 3.49 -9.16
CA LYS A 250 -3.65 2.80 -10.45
C LYS A 250 -4.63 3.50 -11.39
N THR A 251 -4.17 3.90 -12.57
CA THR A 251 -4.95 4.65 -13.59
C THR A 251 -5.22 3.83 -14.85
N SER A 252 -4.45 2.77 -15.12
CA SER A 252 -4.63 1.89 -16.29
C SER A 252 -4.27 0.42 -15.98
N PRO A 253 -4.93 -0.57 -16.60
CA PRO A 253 -6.26 -0.41 -17.22
C PRO A 253 -7.22 0.10 -16.13
N THR A 254 -8.12 1.01 -16.49
CA THR A 254 -8.88 1.86 -15.56
C THR A 254 -9.29 1.10 -14.31
N PHE A 255 -8.82 1.54 -13.15
CA PHE A 255 -9.23 0.98 -11.87
C PHE A 255 -10.74 1.17 -11.74
N ASN A 256 -11.51 0.07 -11.73
CA ASN A 256 -12.93 0.12 -11.46
C ASN A 256 -13.12 -0.05 -9.94
N PRO A 257 -13.44 1.00 -9.17
CA PRO A 257 -13.54 0.94 -7.71
C PRO A 257 -14.68 0.03 -7.20
N LEU A 258 -15.48 -0.54 -8.10
CA LEU A 258 -16.67 -1.33 -7.79
C LEU A 258 -16.67 -2.63 -8.59
N LYS A 259 -15.87 -3.61 -8.17
CA LYS A 259 -16.29 -5.02 -8.27
C LYS A 259 -16.79 -5.43 -6.91
N ILE A 260 -18.11 -5.41 -6.76
CA ILE A 260 -18.82 -6.17 -5.74
C ILE A 260 -18.89 -7.59 -6.32
N GLU A 261 -18.13 -8.52 -5.74
CA GLU A 261 -18.42 -9.95 -5.87
C GLU A 261 -19.52 -10.35 -4.87
#